data_AF-A0A060Z166-F1
#
_entry.id   AF-A0A060Z166-F1
#
_cell.length_a   1.000
_cell.length_b   1.000
_cell.length_c   1.000
_cell.angle_alpha   90.00
_cell.angle_beta   90.00
_cell.angle_gamma   90.00
#
_symmetry.space_group_name_H-M   'P 1'
#
loop_
_entity.id
_entity.type
_entity.pdbx_description
1 polymer ?
#
loop_
_entity_poly.entity_id
_entity_poly.type
_entity_poly.pdbx_seq_one_letter_code
_entity_poly.pdbx_strand_id
1 'polypeptide(L)'
;MLFVTYTWLADVNASVAKCLLTHQLLYLCRLTHQLLYLCRLTLLTCVVFFQMGRDTLPRAPVQELNDPMFESEANLDDLQRSWETMENVISEKQRSLYEALEKQQCNQGSLQSISSKMEAIEAKLNKPLEADRSTDSHMEAHQAVVEEVQRLQEEIDKLQTSFSDQLGSDAVDDTAHQLAMQSTLTVLSERMATIQMKASGKRQLLEVIKLCVLYL
;
A
#
# COMPACT_ATOMS: atom_id res chain seq x y z
N MET A 1 21.95 24.65 34.55
CA MET A 1 21.71 24.74 33.09
C MET A 1 22.29 23.55 32.32
N LEU A 2 23.52 23.09 32.59
CA LEU A 2 24.15 21.95 31.87
C LEU A 2 23.45 20.58 32.08
N PHE A 3 22.78 20.35 33.22
CA PHE A 3 22.10 19.07 33.48
C PHE A 3 20.85 18.83 32.61
N VAL A 4 20.15 19.90 32.23
CA VAL A 4 18.90 19.81 31.44
C VAL A 4 19.19 19.55 29.96
N THR A 5 20.33 20.04 29.45
CA THR A 5 20.75 19.81 28.07
C THR A 5 21.28 18.38 27.85
N TYR A 6 21.94 17.79 28.84
CA TYR A 6 22.43 16.40 28.76
C TYR A 6 21.30 15.36 28.79
N THR A 7 20.25 15.58 29.58
CA THR A 7 19.08 14.68 29.61
C THR A 7 18.27 14.75 28.33
N TRP A 8 18.08 15.95 27.76
CA TRP A 8 17.40 16.14 26.47
C TRP A 8 18.14 15.49 25.29
N LEU A 9 19.45 15.66 25.21
CA LEU A 9 20.28 15.01 24.18
C LEU A 9 20.26 13.48 24.31
N ALA A 10 20.25 12.95 25.54
CA ALA A 10 20.15 11.52 25.78
C ALA A 10 18.79 10.95 25.35
N ASP A 11 17.69 11.64 25.61
CA ASP A 11 16.34 11.22 25.22
C ASP A 11 16.12 11.28 23.70
N VAL A 12 16.63 12.33 23.03
CA VAL A 12 16.58 12.43 21.56
C VAL A 12 17.41 11.32 20.91
N ASN A 13 18.61 11.05 21.41
CA ASN A 13 19.47 10.01 20.87
C ASN A 13 18.90 8.60 21.12
N ALA A 14 18.24 8.37 22.26
CA ALA A 14 17.54 7.13 22.57
C ALA A 14 16.29 6.92 21.68
N SER A 15 15.57 7.99 21.36
CA SER A 15 14.40 7.94 20.46
C SER A 15 14.81 7.68 19.01
N VAL A 16 15.89 8.32 18.54
CA VAL A 16 16.48 8.07 17.22
C VAL A 16 17.02 6.64 17.12
N ALA A 17 17.70 6.14 18.16
CA ALA A 17 18.18 4.74 18.20
C ALA A 17 17.03 3.73 18.16
N LYS A 18 15.92 3.97 18.89
CA LYS A 18 14.72 3.13 18.82
C LYS A 18 14.08 3.13 17.43
N CYS A 19 14.05 4.28 16.77
CA CYS A 19 13.48 4.43 15.42
C CYS A 19 14.34 3.74 14.34
N LEU A 20 15.67 3.82 14.46
CA LEU A 20 16.59 3.06 13.59
C LEU A 20 16.47 1.54 13.84
N LEU A 21 16.33 1.11 15.09
CA LEU A 21 16.13 -0.31 15.40
C LEU A 21 14.81 -0.85 14.84
N THR A 22 13.70 -0.11 14.97
CA THR A 22 12.41 -0.55 14.42
C THR A 22 12.43 -0.59 12.89
N HIS A 23 13.10 0.36 12.24
CA HIS A 23 13.26 0.34 10.78
C HIS A 23 14.15 -0.84 10.32
N GLN A 24 15.25 -1.13 11.02
CA GLN A 24 16.10 -2.29 10.73
C GLN A 24 15.37 -3.62 10.98
N LEU A 25 14.57 -3.72 12.04
CA LEU A 25 13.77 -4.92 12.34
C LEU A 25 12.65 -5.12 11.31
N LEU A 26 12.00 -4.05 10.84
CA LEU A 26 11.01 -4.13 9.77
C LEU A 26 11.65 -4.53 8.43
N TYR A 27 12.86 -4.05 8.14
CA TYR A 27 13.61 -4.45 6.96
C TYR A 27 14.01 -5.93 7.02
N LEU A 28 14.53 -6.39 8.17
CA LEU A 28 14.86 -7.80 8.40
C LEU A 28 13.61 -8.69 8.34
N CYS A 29 12.47 -8.23 8.85
CA CYS A 29 11.20 -8.97 8.79
C CYS A 29 10.65 -9.09 7.36
N ARG A 30 10.77 -8.04 6.53
CA ARG A 30 10.44 -8.13 5.10
C ARG A 30 11.39 -9.06 4.36
N LEU A 31 12.69 -8.98 4.66
CA LEU A 31 13.70 -9.83 4.03
C LEU A 31 13.49 -11.31 4.38
N THR A 32 13.15 -11.64 5.64
CA THR A 32 12.84 -13.02 6.03
C THR A 32 11.53 -13.52 5.43
N HIS A 33 10.51 -12.67 5.32
CA HIS A 33 9.26 -13.04 4.65
C HIS A 33 9.47 -13.31 3.14
N GLN A 34 10.29 -12.48 2.49
CA GLN A 34 10.62 -12.62 1.07
C GLN A 34 11.49 -13.85 0.81
N LEU A 35 12.45 -14.15 1.68
CA LEU A 35 13.25 -15.38 1.64
C LEU A 35 12.39 -16.62 1.92
N LEU A 36 11.43 -16.57 2.85
CA LEU A 36 10.51 -17.67 3.12
C LEU A 36 9.57 -17.92 1.94
N TYR A 37 9.13 -16.87 1.25
CA TYR A 37 8.30 -16.96 0.05
C TYR A 37 9.07 -17.58 -1.12
N LEU A 38 10.31 -17.13 -1.37
CA LEU A 38 11.19 -17.74 -2.37
C LEU A 38 11.46 -19.22 -2.05
N CYS A 39 11.74 -19.56 -0.79
CA CYS A 39 11.97 -20.93 -0.37
C CYS A 39 10.73 -21.82 -0.55
N ARG A 40 9.53 -21.31 -0.26
CA ARG A 40 8.26 -22.02 -0.56
C ARG A 40 8.02 -22.19 -2.05
N LEU A 41 8.31 -21.17 -2.86
CA LEU A 41 8.14 -21.25 -4.31
C LEU A 41 9.11 -22.25 -4.94
N THR A 42 10.36 -22.29 -4.48
CA THR A 42 11.35 -23.30 -4.89
C THR A 42 10.97 -24.70 -4.42
N LEU A 43 10.42 -24.85 -3.20
CA LEU A 43 9.92 -26.14 -2.72
C LEU A 43 8.69 -26.61 -3.50
N LEU A 44 7.76 -25.72 -3.84
CA LEU A 44 6.55 -26.05 -4.61
C LEU A 44 6.92 -26.47 -6.04
N THR A 45 7.83 -25.74 -6.69
CA THR A 45 8.34 -26.10 -8.02
C THR A 45 9.12 -27.42 -7.99
N CYS A 46 9.94 -27.67 -6.97
CA CYS A 46 10.59 -28.96 -6.77
C CYS A 46 9.59 -30.10 -6.55
N VAL A 47 8.52 -29.91 -5.76
CA VAL A 47 7.49 -30.93 -5.51
C VAL A 47 6.70 -31.23 -6.78
N VAL A 48 6.31 -30.21 -7.56
CA VAL A 48 5.61 -30.39 -8.83
C VAL A 48 6.50 -31.10 -9.86
N PHE A 49 7.79 -30.71 -9.95
CA PHE A 49 8.76 -31.40 -10.82
C PHE A 49 9.00 -32.86 -10.39
N PHE A 50 9.03 -33.14 -9.08
CA PHE A 50 9.20 -34.50 -8.58
C PHE A 50 7.91 -35.35 -8.71
N GLN A 51 6.73 -34.76 -8.64
CA GLN A 51 5.45 -35.45 -8.85
C GLN A 51 5.25 -35.82 -10.33
N MET A 52 5.61 -34.93 -11.27
CA MET A 52 5.58 -35.24 -12.70
C MET A 52 6.62 -36.30 -13.12
N GLY A 53 7.65 -36.55 -12.30
CA GLY A 53 8.63 -37.63 -12.50
C GLY A 53 8.30 -38.96 -11.82
N ARG A 54 7.17 -39.09 -11.09
CA ARG A 54 6.90 -40.26 -10.24
C ARG A 54 5.56 -40.99 -10.48
N ASP A 55 4.75 -40.60 -11.45
CA ASP A 55 3.42 -41.19 -11.70
C ASP A 55 3.34 -42.21 -12.85
N THR A 56 4.45 -42.83 -13.26
CA THR A 56 4.40 -44.14 -13.95
C THR A 56 5.55 -45.03 -13.53
N LEU A 57 5.35 -45.90 -12.54
CA LEU A 57 5.99 -47.23 -12.49
C LEU A 57 5.39 -48.06 -11.34
N PRO A 58 4.32 -48.83 -11.60
CA PRO A 58 4.11 -50.06 -10.84
C PRO A 58 5.21 -51.04 -11.26
N ARG A 59 6.06 -51.44 -10.32
CA ARG A 59 7.02 -52.53 -10.53
C ARG A 59 6.25 -53.85 -10.70
N ALA A 60 6.03 -54.26 -11.95
CA ALA A 60 5.57 -55.59 -12.33
C ALA A 60 6.63 -56.28 -13.23
N PRO A 61 6.64 -57.63 -13.33
CA PRO A 61 7.78 -58.39 -13.84
C PRO A 61 8.02 -58.18 -15.34
N VAL A 62 9.30 -58.25 -15.73
CA VAL A 62 9.79 -58.16 -17.10
C VAL A 62 9.31 -59.37 -17.92
N GLN A 63 8.18 -59.28 -18.62
CA GLN A 63 7.91 -60.00 -19.87
C GLN A 63 6.53 -59.65 -20.41
N GLU A 64 6.48 -58.68 -21.32
CA GLU A 64 5.61 -58.61 -22.51
C GLU A 64 5.91 -57.28 -23.20
N LEU A 65 7.04 -57.27 -23.91
CA LEU A 65 7.48 -56.19 -24.78
C LEU A 65 6.88 -56.42 -26.18
N ASN A 66 6.24 -55.38 -26.72
CA ASN A 66 5.80 -55.18 -28.11
C ASN A 66 4.46 -55.79 -28.54
N ASP A 67 3.37 -55.16 -28.11
CA ASP A 67 2.13 -55.12 -28.88
C ASP A 67 2.15 -53.85 -29.77
N PRO A 68 2.20 -53.93 -31.12
CA PRO A 68 2.38 -52.78 -32.00
C PRO A 68 1.09 -52.00 -32.29
N MET A 69 -0.01 -52.30 -31.61
CA MET A 69 -1.31 -51.62 -31.76
C MET A 69 -1.68 -50.78 -30.52
N PHE A 70 -0.65 -50.24 -29.87
CA PHE A 70 -0.81 -49.31 -28.76
C PHE A 70 -1.27 -47.95 -29.31
N GLU A 71 -2.59 -47.76 -29.42
CA GLU A 71 -3.20 -46.44 -29.55
C GLU A 71 -2.96 -45.64 -28.26
N SER A 72 -1.73 -45.16 -28.08
CA SER A 72 -1.40 -44.14 -27.10
C SER A 72 -1.73 -42.77 -27.68
N GLU A 73 -2.99 -42.55 -28.04
CA GLU A 73 -3.47 -41.27 -28.56
C GLU A 73 -3.69 -40.26 -27.43
N ALA A 74 -2.61 -39.87 -26.79
CA ALA A 74 -2.26 -38.46 -26.79
C ALA A 74 -1.05 -38.37 -27.72
N ASN A 75 -1.27 -37.93 -28.95
CA ASN A 75 -0.19 -37.72 -29.91
C ASN A 75 0.85 -36.78 -29.25
N LEU A 76 2.14 -37.03 -29.45
CA LEU A 76 3.23 -36.21 -28.91
C LEU A 76 2.98 -34.70 -29.17
N ASP A 77 2.36 -34.39 -30.30
CA ASP A 77 1.94 -33.04 -30.69
C ASP A 77 0.88 -32.42 -29.75
N ASP A 78 -0.05 -33.22 -29.22
CA ASP A 78 -1.10 -32.75 -28.31
C ASP A 78 -0.53 -32.46 -26.92
N LEU A 79 0.43 -33.28 -26.46
CA LEU A 79 1.15 -33.01 -25.22
C LEU A 79 2.00 -31.75 -25.35
N GLN A 80 2.73 -31.61 -26.46
CA GLN A 80 3.51 -30.41 -26.77
C GLN A 80 2.63 -29.15 -26.79
N ARG A 81 1.47 -29.20 -27.45
CA ARG A 81 0.51 -28.08 -27.49
C ARG A 81 -0.06 -27.77 -26.11
N SER A 82 -0.33 -28.79 -25.29
CA SER A 82 -0.81 -28.60 -23.91
C SER A 82 0.24 -27.95 -23.01
N TRP A 83 1.51 -28.31 -23.19
CA TRP A 83 2.64 -27.72 -22.48
C TRP A 83 2.80 -26.24 -22.84
N GLU A 84 2.82 -25.92 -24.13
CA GLU A 84 2.89 -24.53 -24.62
C GLU A 84 1.71 -23.69 -24.12
N THR A 85 0.50 -24.27 -24.10
CA THR A 85 -0.68 -23.62 -23.53
C THR A 85 -0.50 -23.33 -22.04
N MET A 86 0.05 -24.27 -21.29
CA MET A 86 0.32 -24.10 -19.87
C MET A 86 1.38 -23.04 -19.61
N GLU A 87 2.49 -23.04 -20.34
CA GLU A 87 3.51 -21.99 -20.26
C GLU A 87 2.94 -20.60 -20.54
N ASN A 88 2.06 -20.49 -21.54
CA ASN A 88 1.38 -19.23 -21.87
C ASN A 88 0.47 -18.77 -20.74
N VAL A 89 -0.36 -19.67 -20.19
CA VAL A 89 -1.24 -19.35 -19.05
C VAL A 89 -0.42 -18.95 -17.83
N ILE A 90 0.67 -19.65 -17.51
CA ILE A 90 1.56 -19.30 -16.40
C ILE A 90 2.16 -17.91 -16.60
N SER A 91 2.67 -17.62 -17.80
CA SER A 91 3.28 -16.33 -18.12
C SER A 91 2.26 -15.18 -18.02
N GLU A 92 1.04 -15.40 -18.49
CA GLU A 92 -0.06 -14.43 -18.37
C GLU A 92 -0.44 -14.18 -16.90
N LYS A 93 -0.58 -15.26 -16.11
CA LYS A 93 -0.89 -15.15 -14.69
C LYS A 93 0.21 -14.45 -13.91
N GLN A 94 1.48 -14.73 -14.20
CA GLN A 94 2.61 -14.04 -13.58
C GLN A 94 2.57 -12.54 -13.89
N ARG A 95 2.36 -12.16 -15.17
CA ARG A 95 2.24 -10.75 -15.56
C ARG A 95 1.12 -10.05 -14.80
N SER A 96 -0.08 -10.63 -14.82
CA SER A 96 -1.25 -10.08 -14.12
C SER A 96 -1.02 -9.94 -12.61
N LEU A 97 -0.36 -10.92 -11.97
CA LEU A 97 0.01 -10.84 -10.55
C LEU A 97 0.99 -9.71 -10.25
N TYR A 98 2.01 -9.52 -11.10
CA TYR A 98 2.96 -8.42 -10.93
C TYR A 98 2.31 -7.06 -11.10
N GLU A 99 1.42 -6.90 -12.08
CA GLU A 99 0.66 -5.67 -12.28
C GLU A 99 -0.28 -5.36 -11.09
N ALA A 100 -0.96 -6.37 -10.57
CA ALA A 100 -1.80 -6.22 -9.37
C ALA A 100 -0.97 -5.80 -8.14
N LEU A 101 0.20 -6.42 -7.96
CA LEU A 101 1.10 -6.10 -6.86
C LEU A 101 1.66 -4.67 -6.97
N GLU A 102 2.08 -4.24 -8.17
CA GLU A 102 2.56 -2.88 -8.40
C GLU A 102 1.48 -1.84 -8.11
N LYS A 103 0.25 -2.08 -8.59
CA LYS A 103 -0.91 -1.22 -8.28
C LYS A 103 -1.17 -1.14 -6.78
N GLN A 104 -1.17 -2.27 -6.08
CA GLN A 104 -1.36 -2.32 -4.63
C GLN A 104 -0.28 -1.51 -3.89
N GLN A 105 0.99 -1.64 -4.28
CA GLN A 105 2.10 -0.89 -3.68
C GLN A 105 2.00 0.61 -3.95
N CYS A 106 1.65 1.01 -5.17
CA CYS A 106 1.45 2.41 -5.54
C CYS A 106 0.34 3.05 -4.70
N ASN A 107 -0.77 2.32 -4.51
CA ASN A 107 -1.87 2.78 -3.68
C ASN A 107 -1.47 2.90 -2.20
N GLN A 108 -0.74 1.92 -1.66
CA GLN A 108 -0.22 1.99 -0.29
C GLN A 108 0.70 3.20 -0.10
N GLY A 109 1.59 3.47 -1.06
CA GLY A 109 2.46 4.64 -1.03
C GLY A 109 1.68 5.95 -1.07
N SER A 110 0.64 6.03 -1.92
CA SER A 110 -0.26 7.19 -2.00
C SER A 110 -1.00 7.43 -0.70
N LEU A 111 -1.56 6.39 -0.08
CA LEU A 111 -2.24 6.45 1.20
C LEU A 111 -1.33 6.95 2.33
N GLN A 112 -0.08 6.49 2.36
CA GLN A 112 0.91 6.94 3.35
C GLN A 112 1.23 8.43 3.16
N SER A 113 1.47 8.87 1.92
CA SER A 113 1.69 10.27 1.58
C SER A 113 0.52 11.16 2.03
N ILE A 114 -0.71 10.75 1.70
CA ILE A 114 -1.95 11.46 2.10
C ILE A 114 -2.04 11.56 3.62
N SER A 115 -1.83 10.45 4.33
CA SER A 115 -1.90 10.41 5.80
C SER A 115 -0.89 11.37 6.46
N SER A 116 0.35 11.40 5.98
CA SER A 116 1.37 12.32 6.47
C SER A 116 1.04 13.78 6.17
N LYS A 117 0.48 14.09 4.98
CA LYS A 117 0.04 15.44 4.64
C LYS A 117 -1.13 15.90 5.51
N MET A 118 -2.10 15.02 5.77
CA MET A 118 -3.19 15.27 6.70
C MET A 118 -2.67 15.61 8.10
N GLU A 119 -1.72 14.85 8.63
CA GLU A 119 -1.10 15.12 9.92
C GLU A 119 -0.40 16.50 9.95
N ALA A 120 0.35 16.82 8.90
CA ALA A 120 1.05 18.10 8.80
C ALA A 120 0.07 19.29 8.75
N ILE A 121 -1.00 19.16 7.97
CA ILE A 121 -2.06 20.19 7.86
C ILE A 121 -2.79 20.33 9.20
N GLU A 122 -3.20 19.23 9.83
CA GLU A 122 -3.85 19.25 11.15
C GLU A 122 -2.97 19.92 12.20
N ALA A 123 -1.67 19.63 12.21
CA ALA A 123 -0.72 20.28 13.10
C ALA A 123 -0.67 21.80 12.86
N LYS A 124 -0.64 22.25 11.58
CA LYS A 124 -0.69 23.68 11.23
C LYS A 124 -2.01 24.34 11.67
N LEU A 125 -3.13 23.65 11.52
CA LEU A 125 -4.45 24.16 11.91
C LEU A 125 -4.57 24.30 13.43
N ASN A 126 -4.07 23.32 14.18
CA ASN A 126 -4.11 23.31 15.65
C ASN A 126 -3.15 24.32 16.31
N LYS A 127 -2.20 24.91 15.56
CA LYS A 127 -1.34 25.97 16.12
C LYS A 127 -2.18 27.20 16.50
N PRO A 128 -2.03 27.73 17.73
CA PRO A 128 -2.72 28.95 18.15
C PRO A 128 -2.29 30.16 17.30
N LEU A 129 -3.10 31.22 17.35
CA LEU A 129 -2.72 32.49 16.74
C LEU A 129 -1.66 33.16 17.61
N GLU A 130 -0.48 33.37 17.04
CA GLU A 130 0.59 34.12 17.67
C GLU A 130 0.17 35.58 17.85
N ALA A 131 0.28 36.10 19.08
CA ALA A 131 -0.18 37.44 19.46
C ALA A 131 0.70 38.58 18.93
N ASP A 132 1.93 38.27 18.50
CA ASP A 132 2.91 39.22 17.97
C ASP A 132 2.83 39.37 16.43
N ARG A 133 2.09 38.49 15.74
CA ARG A 133 1.90 38.53 14.29
C ARG A 133 0.73 39.42 13.89
N SER A 134 0.89 40.11 12.75
CA SER A 134 -0.21 40.87 12.16
C SER A 134 -1.32 39.96 11.64
N THR A 135 -2.56 40.46 11.68
CA THR A 135 -3.74 39.74 11.18
C THR A 135 -3.60 39.38 9.70
N ASP A 136 -3.04 40.26 8.86
CA ASP A 136 -2.83 39.99 7.44
C ASP A 136 -1.80 38.87 7.20
N SER A 137 -0.72 38.79 8.01
CA SER A 137 0.24 37.67 7.94
C SER A 137 -0.40 36.34 8.34
N HIS A 138 -1.31 36.35 9.33
CA HIS A 138 -2.11 35.16 9.68
C HIS A 138 -3.05 34.75 8.56
N MET A 139 -3.67 35.70 7.85
CA MET A 139 -4.53 35.40 6.69
C MET A 139 -3.74 34.78 5.54
N GLU A 140 -2.55 35.30 5.22
CA GLU A 140 -1.69 34.74 4.18
C GLU A 140 -1.24 33.30 4.52
N ALA A 141 -0.78 33.08 5.75
CA ALA A 141 -0.40 31.75 6.21
C ALA A 141 -1.59 30.77 6.21
N HIS A 142 -2.79 31.24 6.56
CA HIS A 142 -4.01 30.44 6.50
C HIS A 142 -4.41 30.10 5.05
N GLN A 143 -4.28 31.06 4.13
CA GLN A 143 -4.56 30.83 2.72
C GLN A 143 -3.65 29.76 2.12
N ALA A 144 -2.36 29.74 2.47
CA ALA A 144 -1.44 28.67 2.08
C ALA A 144 -1.90 27.29 2.60
N VAL A 145 -2.42 27.22 3.84
CA VAL A 145 -3.00 25.97 4.38
C VAL A 145 -4.24 25.55 3.60
N VAL A 146 -5.09 26.48 3.17
CA VAL A 146 -6.28 26.17 2.36
C VAL A 146 -5.89 25.58 1.00
N GLU A 147 -4.86 26.12 0.37
CA GLU A 147 -4.36 25.56 -0.90
C GLU A 147 -3.78 24.15 -0.70
N GLU A 148 -3.08 23.90 0.42
CA GLU A 148 -2.62 22.55 0.77
C GLU A 148 -3.79 21.59 1.01
N VAL A 149 -4.88 22.05 1.65
CA VAL A 149 -6.12 21.28 1.83
C VAL A 149 -6.75 20.94 0.47
N GLN A 150 -6.79 21.88 -0.47
CA GLN A 150 -7.34 21.63 -1.80
C GLN A 150 -6.52 20.57 -2.57
N ARG A 151 -5.18 20.71 -2.56
CA ARG A 151 -4.29 19.70 -3.18
C ARG A 151 -4.43 18.32 -2.53
N LEU A 152 -4.60 18.29 -1.21
CA LEU A 152 -4.84 17.04 -0.49
C LEU A 152 -6.17 16.38 -0.89
N GLN A 153 -7.22 17.17 -1.12
CA GLN A 153 -8.50 16.65 -1.64
C GLN A 153 -8.31 15.98 -3.01
N GLU A 154 -7.59 16.62 -3.93
CA GLU A 154 -7.30 16.07 -5.26
C GLU A 154 -6.54 14.73 -5.19
N GLU A 155 -5.59 14.61 -4.27
CA GLU A 155 -4.87 13.35 -4.03
C GLU A 155 -5.78 12.24 -3.49
N ILE A 156 -6.72 12.59 -2.59
CA ILE A 156 -7.73 11.66 -2.08
C ILE A 156 -8.67 11.20 -3.19
N ASP A 157 -9.15 12.13 -4.04
CA ASP A 157 -10.07 11.82 -5.15
C ASP A 157 -9.40 10.90 -6.19
N LYS A 158 -8.10 11.12 -6.45
CA LYS A 158 -7.31 10.24 -7.33
C LYS A 158 -7.17 8.83 -6.74
N LEU A 159 -6.90 8.73 -5.44
CA LEU A 159 -6.79 7.44 -4.74
C LEU A 159 -8.14 6.71 -4.72
N GLN A 160 -9.24 7.42 -4.48
CA GLN A 160 -10.60 6.89 -4.55
C GLN A 160 -10.90 6.31 -5.93
N THR A 161 -10.58 7.04 -7.00
CA THR A 161 -10.74 6.56 -8.39
C THR A 161 -9.97 5.26 -8.62
N SER A 162 -8.68 5.22 -8.22
CA SER A 162 -7.84 4.02 -8.33
C SER A 162 -8.45 2.81 -7.60
N PHE A 163 -9.03 3.04 -6.41
CA PHE A 163 -9.70 2.00 -5.65
C PHE A 163 -10.98 1.51 -6.32
N SER A 164 -11.82 2.42 -6.84
CA SER A 164 -13.03 2.05 -7.58
C SER A 164 -12.74 1.20 -8.81
N ASP A 165 -11.68 1.51 -9.56
CA ASP A 165 -11.28 0.72 -10.74
C ASP A 165 -10.92 -0.73 -10.38
N GLN A 166 -10.28 -0.95 -9.22
CA GLN A 166 -9.96 -2.29 -8.72
C GLN A 166 -11.20 -3.05 -8.27
N LEU A 167 -12.17 -2.37 -7.65
CA LEU A 167 -13.43 -3.00 -7.20
C LEU A 167 -14.34 -3.43 -8.35
N GLY A 168 -14.25 -2.77 -9.52
CA GLY A 168 -15.01 -3.14 -10.71
C GLY A 168 -14.39 -4.29 -11.52
N SER A 169 -13.13 -4.62 -11.28
CA SER A 169 -12.35 -5.56 -12.10
C SER A 169 -12.25 -6.97 -11.52
N ASP A 170 -12.55 -7.18 -10.23
CA ASP A 170 -12.23 -8.45 -9.57
C ASP A 170 -13.45 -9.37 -9.39
N ALA A 171 -13.30 -10.60 -9.86
CA ALA A 171 -14.33 -11.61 -9.85
C ALA A 171 -14.36 -12.34 -8.50
N VAL A 172 -15.34 -11.97 -7.67
CA VAL A 172 -16.06 -12.81 -6.69
C VAL A 172 -15.34 -13.27 -5.41
N ASP A 173 -14.01 -13.35 -5.28
CA ASP A 173 -13.38 -13.96 -4.08
C ASP A 173 -12.78 -12.98 -3.04
N ASP A 174 -12.56 -11.70 -3.38
CA ASP A 174 -11.78 -10.77 -2.52
C ASP A 174 -12.62 -9.79 -1.67
N THR A 175 -13.74 -10.27 -1.13
CA THR A 175 -14.70 -9.44 -0.37
C THR A 175 -14.06 -8.75 0.84
N ALA A 176 -13.13 -9.42 1.54
CA ALA A 176 -12.45 -8.86 2.70
C ALA A 176 -11.49 -7.72 2.30
N HIS A 177 -10.77 -7.87 1.19
CA HIS A 177 -9.89 -6.82 0.66
C HIS A 177 -10.70 -5.58 0.24
N GLN A 178 -11.81 -5.81 -0.47
CA GLN A 178 -12.74 -4.76 -0.86
C GLN A 178 -13.30 -4.00 0.36
N LEU A 179 -13.72 -4.70 1.41
CA LEU A 179 -14.19 -4.06 2.64
C LEU A 179 -13.10 -3.25 3.33
N ALA A 180 -11.85 -3.73 3.35
CA ALA A 180 -10.73 -3.00 3.92
C ALA A 180 -10.41 -1.72 3.13
N MET A 181 -10.48 -1.78 1.79
CA MET A 181 -10.32 -0.60 0.93
C MET A 181 -11.43 0.42 1.18
N GLN A 182 -12.69 -0.02 1.23
CA GLN A 182 -13.84 0.85 1.52
C GLN A 182 -13.72 1.51 2.89
N SER A 183 -13.35 0.74 3.93
CA SER A 183 -13.09 1.27 5.27
C SER A 183 -12.01 2.37 5.25
N THR A 184 -10.93 2.14 4.52
CA THR A 184 -9.84 3.12 4.36
C THR A 184 -10.35 4.41 3.72
N LEU A 185 -11.17 4.33 2.66
CA LEU A 185 -11.74 5.51 2.01
C LEU A 185 -12.66 6.29 2.93
N THR A 186 -13.50 5.60 3.71
CA THR A 186 -14.40 6.23 4.68
C THR A 186 -13.61 7.01 5.74
N VAL A 187 -12.57 6.39 6.33
CA VAL A 187 -11.72 7.05 7.34
C VAL A 187 -11.02 8.29 6.76
N LEU A 188 -10.52 8.21 5.53
CA LEU A 188 -9.93 9.37 4.85
C LEU A 188 -10.96 10.49 4.65
N SER A 189 -12.17 10.15 4.20
CA SER A 189 -13.24 11.12 3.99
C SER A 189 -13.65 11.82 5.29
N GLU A 190 -13.84 11.08 6.37
CA GLU A 190 -14.19 11.62 7.69
C GLU A 190 -13.12 12.56 8.24
N ARG A 191 -11.85 12.15 8.12
CA ARG A 191 -10.72 12.97 8.56
C ARG A 191 -10.59 14.22 7.73
N MET A 192 -10.80 14.12 6.41
CA MET A 192 -10.77 15.28 5.51
C MET A 192 -11.87 16.28 5.83
N ALA A 193 -13.09 15.81 6.11
CA ALA A 193 -14.18 16.67 6.56
C ALA A 193 -13.82 17.41 7.86
N THR A 194 -13.17 16.74 8.80
CA THR A 194 -12.68 17.36 10.05
C THR A 194 -11.63 18.44 9.78
N ILE A 195 -10.68 18.18 8.88
CA ILE A 195 -9.66 19.15 8.47
C ILE A 195 -10.32 20.38 7.83
N GLN A 196 -11.25 20.17 6.90
CA GLN A 196 -11.99 21.24 6.23
C GLN A 196 -12.78 22.09 7.24
N MET A 197 -13.45 21.45 8.20
CA MET A 197 -14.16 22.12 9.28
C MET A 197 -13.23 22.96 10.16
N LYS A 198 -12.04 22.45 10.51
CA LYS A 198 -11.04 23.23 11.26
C LYS A 198 -10.50 24.41 10.45
N ALA A 199 -10.24 24.19 9.16
CA ALA A 199 -9.75 25.23 8.26
C ALA A 199 -10.77 26.37 8.11
N SER A 200 -12.05 26.04 7.90
CA SER A 200 -13.13 27.02 7.79
C SER A 200 -13.36 27.77 9.10
N GLY A 201 -13.34 27.08 10.25
CA GLY A 201 -13.45 27.71 11.56
C GLY A 201 -12.33 28.72 11.83
N LYS A 202 -11.08 28.38 11.48
CA LYS A 202 -9.93 29.29 11.63
C LYS A 202 -10.03 30.51 10.71
N ARG A 203 -10.57 30.35 9.50
CA ARG A 203 -10.85 31.47 8.58
C ARG A 203 -11.85 32.45 9.17
N GLN A 204 -12.98 31.94 9.66
CA GLN A 204 -14.04 32.76 10.27
C GLN A 204 -13.50 33.56 11.47
N LEU A 205 -12.67 32.94 12.32
CA LEU A 205 -12.04 33.63 13.43
C LEU A 205 -11.13 34.79 12.97
N LEU A 206 -10.32 34.58 11.92
CA LEU A 206 -9.45 35.62 11.36
C LEU A 206 -10.24 36.77 10.75
N GLU A 207 -11.36 36.48 10.07
CA GLU A 207 -12.26 37.50 9.53
C GLU A 207 -12.88 38.35 10.64
N VAL A 208 -13.35 37.72 11.73
CA VAL A 208 -13.89 38.45 12.89
C VAL A 208 -12.83 39.35 13.52
N ILE A 209 -11.61 38.85 13.75
CA ILE A 209 -10.51 39.65 14.30
C ILE A 209 -10.19 40.83 13.38
N LYS A 210 -10.14 40.62 12.07
CA LYS A 210 -9.90 41.69 11.08
C LYS A 210 -10.97 42.77 11.17
N LEU A 211 -12.24 42.40 11.27
CA LEU A 211 -13.32 43.36 11.45
C LEU A 211 -13.16 44.12 12.77
N CYS A 212 -12.88 43.44 13.89
CA CYS A 212 -12.64 44.11 15.17
C CYS A 212 -11.51 45.15 15.10
N VAL A 213 -10.40 44.84 14.41
CA VAL A 213 -9.28 45.78 14.23
C VAL A 213 -9.64 46.95 13.32
N LEU A 214 -10.53 46.77 12.34
CA LEU A 214 -10.96 47.85 11.42
C LEU A 214 -12.02 48.78 12.03
N TYR A 215 -12.79 48.31 13.02
CA TYR A 215 -13.88 49.06 13.67
C TYR A 215 -13.53 49.60 15.07
N LEU A 216 -12.31 49.35 15.56
CA LEU A 216 -11.72 49.94 16.78
C LEU A 216 -10.70 51.02 16.40
#